data_AF-A0AAV8SWD1-F1
#
_entry.id   AF-A0AAV8SWD1-F1
#
_cell.length_a   1.000
_cell.length_b   1.000
_cell.length_c   1.000
_cell.angle_alpha   90.00
_cell.angle_beta   90.00
_cell.angle_gamma   90.00
#
_symmetry.space_group_name_H-M   'P 1'
#
loop_
_entity.id
_entity.type
_entity.pdbx_description
1 polymer ?
#
loop_
_entity_poly.entity_id
_entity_poly.type
_entity_poly.pdbx_seq_one_letter_code
_entity_poly.pdbx_strand_id
1 'polypeptide(L)'
;MQLKPKVIGEVAEVITPYPLITPSQYPKWVIILISLLLQKGDKYSMKTTRISEMFAKVDKPSMSSSYDTAWLAMVPSKGCKDKPLFPECVEWIMENQRPDGSWSVDPYHPLLLKDSLSSTLACLLALHKWRVGQDMVKRGLKFIEQNSWAANDERQLTPIGFDIIFPGLVEQAIEHGITLPLDPSLVNELLEEREKKVGRGHIGYVLEGFDGESNWKDAMKRQNQNGSFANSPSSTAAALLHNYDIKCHEYLDSILRLNYNAVPAVYPVTIYNNLRMIDNLQQLGIERLFKDQIEIV
;
A
#
# COMPACT_ATOMS: atom_id res chain seq x y z
N MET A 1 -21.38 0.72 10.74
CA MET A 1 -22.76 1.18 10.50
C MET A 1 -23.33 0.36 9.34
N GLN A 2 -24.14 -0.66 9.61
CA GLN A 2 -24.73 -1.49 8.55
C GLN A 2 -25.83 -0.69 7.83
N LEU A 3 -25.70 -0.53 6.51
CA LEU A 3 -26.72 0.09 5.68
C LEU A 3 -27.92 -0.84 5.57
N LYS A 4 -29.13 -0.27 5.61
CA LYS A 4 -30.39 -1.03 5.56
C LYS A 4 -30.52 -1.76 4.21
N PRO A 5 -31.11 -2.96 4.16
CA PRO A 5 -31.21 -3.79 2.94
C PRO A 5 -31.83 -3.06 1.73
N LYS A 6 -32.72 -2.10 1.98
CA LYS A 6 -33.38 -1.30 0.94
C LYS A 6 -32.41 -0.38 0.18
N VAL A 7 -31.39 0.16 0.85
CA VAL A 7 -30.35 1.00 0.24
C VAL A 7 -29.43 0.17 -0.65
N ILE A 8 -29.18 -1.09 -0.30
CA ILE A 8 -28.37 -2.02 -1.11
C ILE A 8 -29.10 -2.37 -2.42
N GLY A 9 -30.42 -2.56 -2.36
CA GLY A 9 -31.26 -2.83 -3.55
C GLY A 9 -31.32 -1.66 -4.53
N GLU A 10 -31.50 -0.42 -4.04
CA GLU A 10 -31.55 0.78 -4.89
C GLU A 10 -30.17 1.16 -5.48
N VAL A 11 -29.07 0.82 -4.79
CA VAL A 11 -27.70 0.98 -5.32
C VAL A 11 -27.40 -0.05 -6.42
N ALA A 12 -27.96 -1.26 -6.35
CA ALA A 12 -27.76 -2.30 -7.34
C ALA A 12 -28.47 -2.01 -8.68
N GLU A 13 -29.63 -1.34 -8.67
CA GLU A 13 -30.37 -0.98 -9.88
C GLU A 13 -29.71 0.15 -10.70
N VAL A 14 -28.90 1.01 -10.06
CA VAL A 14 -28.23 2.13 -10.74
C VAL A 14 -26.87 1.72 -11.35
N ILE A 15 -26.28 0.60 -10.93
CA ILE A 15 -24.84 0.31 -11.18
C ILE A 15 -24.55 -0.81 -12.21
N THR A 16 -25.52 -1.54 -12.77
CA THR A 16 -25.18 -2.60 -13.75
C THR A 16 -25.59 -2.30 -15.18
N PRO A 17 -24.61 -2.30 -16.10
CA PRO A 17 -24.59 -3.39 -17.08
C PRO A 17 -23.26 -4.17 -17.16
N TYR A 18 -22.39 -4.15 -16.14
CA TYR A 18 -21.23 -5.06 -16.09
C TYR A 18 -21.22 -5.94 -14.82
N PRO A 19 -21.07 -7.27 -14.95
CA PRO A 19 -20.79 -8.12 -13.81
C PRO A 19 -19.32 -7.94 -13.43
N LEU A 20 -19.00 -8.06 -12.13
CA LEU A 20 -17.67 -7.95 -11.50
C LEU A 20 -17.33 -6.56 -10.94
N ILE A 21 -18.00 -6.11 -9.88
CA ILE A 21 -17.38 -5.39 -8.75
C ILE A 21 -18.37 -5.53 -7.57
N THR A 22 -17.92 -6.08 -6.46
CA THR A 22 -18.70 -6.09 -5.21
C THR A 22 -18.57 -4.73 -4.50
N PRO A 23 -19.59 -4.24 -3.79
CA PRO A 23 -19.58 -2.92 -3.15
C PRO A 23 -18.40 -2.63 -2.21
N SER A 24 -17.68 -3.66 -1.74
CA SER A 24 -16.51 -3.57 -0.86
C SER A 24 -15.22 -3.11 -1.56
N GLN A 25 -15.17 -3.11 -2.89
CA GLN A 25 -14.00 -2.66 -3.66
C GLN A 25 -14.02 -1.16 -3.99
N TYR A 26 -15.13 -0.48 -3.71
CA TYR A 26 -15.21 0.97 -3.84
C TYR A 26 -14.50 1.63 -2.65
N PRO A 27 -13.58 2.58 -2.90
CA PRO A 27 -13.05 3.42 -1.83
C PRO A 27 -14.20 3.99 -1.00
N LYS A 28 -14.04 4.10 0.33
CA LYS A 28 -15.10 4.60 1.23
C LYS A 28 -15.74 5.91 0.74
N TRP A 29 -14.98 6.75 0.01
CA TRP A 29 -15.48 7.98 -0.59
C TRP A 29 -16.50 7.77 -1.73
N VAL A 30 -16.42 6.69 -2.51
CA VAL A 30 -17.41 6.34 -3.55
C VAL A 30 -18.70 5.82 -2.93
N ILE A 31 -18.62 5.01 -1.88
CA ILE A 31 -19.81 4.55 -1.12
C ILE A 31 -20.51 5.75 -0.48
N ILE A 32 -19.73 6.70 0.05
CA ILE A 32 -20.24 7.98 0.57
C ILE A 32 -20.85 8.81 -0.55
N LEU A 33 -20.22 8.90 -1.73
CA LEU A 33 -20.73 9.60 -2.92
C LEU A 33 -22.09 9.06 -3.35
N ILE A 34 -22.22 7.73 -3.50
CA ILE A 34 -23.47 7.05 -3.86
C ILE A 34 -24.56 7.25 -2.78
N SER A 35 -24.19 7.10 -1.49
CA SER A 35 -25.12 7.32 -0.37
C SER A 35 -25.60 8.78 -0.27
N LEU A 36 -24.76 9.73 -0.68
CA LEU A 36 -25.08 11.17 -0.70
C LEU A 36 -25.96 11.55 -1.90
N LEU A 37 -25.85 10.85 -3.03
CA LEU A 37 -26.67 11.06 -4.23
C LEU A 37 -28.11 10.55 -4.05
N LEU A 38 -28.33 9.52 -3.24
CA LEU A 38 -29.66 8.91 -3.01
C LEU A 38 -30.58 9.69 -2.04
N GLN A 39 -30.12 10.74 -1.34
CA GLN A 39 -30.96 11.54 -0.42
C GLN A 39 -31.40 12.90 -1.01
N LYS A 40 -32.70 13.09 -1.28
CA LYS A 40 -33.28 14.37 -1.79
C LYS A 40 -33.48 15.45 -0.70
N GLY A 41 -33.29 16.73 -1.03
CA GLY A 41 -33.57 17.93 -0.19
C GLY A 41 -32.44 18.98 -0.15
N ASP A 42 -32.63 20.10 0.60
CA ASP A 42 -31.78 21.31 0.77
C ASP A 42 -30.26 21.11 1.01
N LYS A 43 -29.81 19.87 1.14
CA LYS A 43 -28.41 19.49 1.21
C LYS A 43 -27.65 19.60 -0.14
N TYR A 44 -28.29 20.01 -1.24
CA TYR A 44 -27.68 20.00 -2.58
C TYR A 44 -26.49 20.98 -2.72
N SER A 45 -26.63 22.21 -2.23
CA SER A 45 -25.54 23.23 -2.23
C SER A 45 -24.36 22.82 -1.35
N MET A 46 -24.63 22.25 -0.17
CA MET A 46 -23.57 21.79 0.74
C MET A 46 -22.82 20.56 0.18
N LYS A 47 -23.46 19.78 -0.70
CA LYS A 47 -22.87 18.61 -1.38
C LYS A 47 -21.97 19.00 -2.54
N THR A 48 -22.34 19.99 -3.35
CA THR A 48 -21.48 20.50 -4.44
C THR A 48 -20.23 21.16 -3.88
N THR A 49 -20.34 21.97 -2.81
CA THR A 49 -19.17 22.54 -2.11
C THR A 49 -18.22 21.45 -1.63
N ARG A 50 -18.72 20.36 -1.06
CA ARG A 50 -17.88 19.26 -0.56
C ARG A 50 -17.16 18.51 -1.68
N ILE A 51 -17.78 18.34 -2.85
CA ILE A 51 -17.13 17.75 -4.03
C ILE A 51 -16.09 18.73 -4.58
N SER A 52 -16.38 20.03 -4.64
CA SER A 52 -15.39 21.04 -5.03
C SER A 52 -14.18 21.08 -4.09
N GLU A 53 -14.38 20.89 -2.78
CA GLU A 53 -13.27 20.73 -1.82
C GLU A 53 -12.43 19.46 -2.05
N MET A 54 -13.02 18.41 -2.65
CA MET A 54 -12.29 17.19 -3.00
C MET A 54 -11.36 17.41 -4.20
N PHE A 55 -11.78 18.19 -5.21
CA PHE A 55 -10.89 18.63 -6.29
C PHE A 55 -9.63 19.32 -5.73
N ALA A 56 -9.79 20.15 -4.68
CA ALA A 56 -8.68 20.85 -4.02
C ALA A 56 -7.76 19.94 -3.18
N LYS A 57 -8.10 18.65 -2.98
CA LYS A 57 -7.36 17.71 -2.12
C LYS A 57 -6.89 16.44 -2.86
N VAL A 58 -7.07 16.37 -4.18
CA VAL A 58 -6.71 15.23 -5.04
C VAL A 58 -5.27 14.74 -4.85
N ASP A 59 -4.36 15.66 -4.57
CA ASP A 59 -2.93 15.38 -4.46
C ASP A 59 -2.54 14.78 -3.11
N LYS A 60 -3.42 14.83 -2.11
CA LYS A 60 -3.09 14.29 -0.79
C LYS A 60 -3.22 12.76 -0.80
N PRO A 61 -2.19 12.03 -0.31
CA PRO A 61 -2.31 10.59 -0.11
C PRO A 61 -3.52 10.30 0.77
N SER A 62 -4.43 9.46 0.29
CA SER A 62 -5.67 9.17 1.01
C SER A 62 -5.52 8.06 2.06
N MET A 63 -4.48 7.22 1.94
CA MET A 63 -4.21 6.11 2.87
C MET A 63 -2.71 5.82 2.99
N SER A 64 -2.25 5.62 4.21
CA SER A 64 -0.90 5.12 4.50
C SER A 64 -0.81 3.61 4.25
N SER A 65 0.32 3.16 3.74
CA SER A 65 0.67 1.76 3.54
C SER A 65 1.64 1.32 4.63
N SER A 66 1.24 0.31 5.41
CA SER A 66 2.11 -0.25 6.46
C SER A 66 3.36 -0.88 5.87
N TYR A 67 3.21 -1.58 4.74
CA TYR A 67 4.31 -2.22 4.02
C TYR A 67 5.37 -1.21 3.58
N ASP A 68 4.96 -0.14 2.88
CA ASP A 68 5.88 0.89 2.40
C ASP A 68 6.51 1.66 3.56
N THR A 69 5.72 2.00 4.59
CA THR A 69 6.22 2.69 5.78
C THR A 69 7.28 1.85 6.50
N ALA A 70 7.12 0.51 6.54
CA ALA A 70 8.13 -0.39 7.07
C ALA A 70 9.43 -0.39 6.27
N TRP A 71 9.37 -0.32 4.93
CA TRP A 71 10.56 -0.18 4.10
C TRP A 71 11.34 1.10 4.38
N LEU A 72 10.66 2.23 4.55
CA LEU A 72 11.33 3.47 4.97
C LEU A 72 11.91 3.35 6.38
N ALA A 73 11.17 2.75 7.31
CA ALA A 73 11.61 2.56 8.68
C ALA A 73 12.92 1.76 8.76
N MET A 74 13.19 0.84 7.82
CA MET A 74 14.42 0.05 7.79
C MET A 74 15.67 0.82 7.33
N VAL A 75 15.52 1.99 6.70
CA VAL A 75 16.65 2.76 6.16
C VAL A 75 17.49 3.36 7.29
N PRO A 76 18.81 3.06 7.39
CA PRO A 76 19.68 3.65 8.40
C PRO A 76 20.14 5.06 8.02
N SER A 77 20.43 5.88 9.03
CA SER A 77 21.05 7.19 8.86
C SER A 77 22.44 7.10 8.20
N LYS A 78 22.77 8.08 7.35
CA LYS A 78 24.09 8.15 6.70
C LYS A 78 25.19 8.20 7.75
N GLY A 79 26.09 7.21 7.74
CA GLY A 79 27.21 7.14 8.68
C GLY A 79 26.85 6.65 10.09
N CYS A 80 25.60 6.31 10.37
CA CYS A 80 25.19 5.71 11.65
C CYS A 80 24.18 4.57 11.41
N LYS A 81 24.68 3.34 11.34
CA LYS A 81 23.88 2.14 11.04
C LYS A 81 22.89 1.74 12.15
N ASP A 82 23.06 2.31 13.34
CA ASP A 82 22.26 2.02 14.54
C ASP A 82 21.14 3.03 14.78
N LYS A 83 20.91 3.96 13.84
CA LYS A 83 19.80 4.92 13.91
C LYS A 83 18.97 4.90 12.63
N PRO A 84 17.63 4.92 12.71
CA PRO A 84 16.79 5.08 11.53
C PRO A 84 17.03 6.45 10.90
N LEU A 85 16.96 6.51 9.57
CA LEU A 85 16.90 7.77 8.83
C LEU A 85 15.55 8.45 9.02
N PHE A 86 14.47 7.65 9.08
CA PHE A 86 13.09 8.10 9.26
C PHE A 86 12.52 7.53 10.58
N PRO A 87 12.91 8.07 11.75
CA PRO A 87 12.41 7.62 13.05
C PRO A 87 10.87 7.66 13.18
N GLU A 88 10.21 8.63 12.53
CA GLU A 88 8.76 8.79 12.50
C GLU A 88 8.04 7.57 11.91
N CYS A 89 8.64 6.88 10.93
CA CYS A 89 8.10 5.66 10.36
C CYS A 89 8.17 4.49 11.36
N VAL A 90 9.24 4.43 12.17
CA VAL A 90 9.37 3.42 13.24
C VAL A 90 8.30 3.64 14.30
N GLU A 91 8.10 4.90 14.71
CA GLU A 91 7.05 5.30 15.65
C GLU A 91 5.65 4.93 15.13
N TRP A 92 5.36 5.24 13.86
CA TRP A 92 4.08 4.89 13.25
C TRP A 92 3.82 3.38 13.28
N ILE A 93 4.83 2.55 12.99
CA ILE A 93 4.69 1.08 13.06
C ILE A 93 4.33 0.64 14.49
N MET A 94 4.99 1.20 15.50
CA MET A 94 4.73 0.89 16.91
C MET A 94 3.32 1.31 17.37
N GLU A 95 2.74 2.33 16.74
CA GLU A 95 1.41 2.85 17.09
C GLU A 95 0.26 2.18 16.32
N ASN A 96 0.54 1.50 15.21
CA ASN A 96 -0.49 1.06 14.25
C ASN A 96 -0.62 -0.47 14.10
N GLN A 97 -0.07 -1.27 15.02
CA GLN A 97 -0.36 -2.71 15.06
C GLN A 97 -1.83 -2.94 15.44
N ARG A 98 -2.48 -3.87 14.73
CA ARG A 98 -3.87 -4.25 15.00
C ARG A 98 -4.01 -5.23 16.18
N PRO A 99 -5.23 -5.35 16.74
CA PRO A 99 -5.50 -6.29 17.82
C PRO A 99 -5.22 -7.77 17.49
N ASP A 100 -5.32 -8.16 16.21
CA ASP A 100 -5.01 -9.52 15.75
C ASP A 100 -3.49 -9.77 15.56
N GLY A 101 -2.66 -8.74 15.76
CA GLY A 101 -1.21 -8.79 15.59
C GLY A 101 -0.72 -8.34 14.21
N SER A 102 -1.61 -8.11 13.24
CA SER A 102 -1.25 -7.70 11.88
C SER A 102 -1.01 -6.20 11.74
N TRP A 103 -0.45 -5.81 10.59
CA TRP A 103 -0.42 -4.43 10.08
C TRP A 103 -1.27 -4.28 8.81
N SER A 104 -2.38 -5.02 8.71
CA SER A 104 -3.25 -5.05 7.53
C SER A 104 -3.93 -3.71 7.24
N VAL A 105 -4.22 -3.42 5.98
CA VAL A 105 -5.02 -2.24 5.60
C VAL A 105 -6.51 -2.47 5.92
N ASP A 106 -7.00 -3.69 5.72
CA ASP A 106 -8.36 -4.11 6.07
C ASP A 106 -8.38 -5.53 6.67
N PRO A 107 -8.48 -5.69 7.99
CA PRO A 107 -8.35 -6.97 8.69
C PRO A 107 -9.64 -7.80 8.55
N TYR A 108 -10.72 -7.18 8.09
CA TYR A 108 -12.01 -7.83 7.94
C TYR A 108 -12.23 -8.34 6.52
N HIS A 109 -11.32 -8.02 5.58
CA HIS A 109 -11.45 -8.48 4.21
C HIS A 109 -10.86 -9.90 4.06
N PRO A 110 -11.68 -10.93 3.82
CA PRO A 110 -11.25 -12.33 3.90
C PRO A 110 -10.29 -12.77 2.78
N LEU A 111 -10.16 -11.95 1.72
CA LEU A 111 -9.31 -12.24 0.55
C LEU A 111 -8.03 -11.40 0.48
N LEU A 112 -7.72 -10.58 1.50
CA LEU A 112 -6.54 -9.70 1.52
C LEU A 112 -5.47 -10.19 2.51
N LEU A 113 -5.43 -11.49 2.79
CA LEU A 113 -4.44 -12.04 3.72
C LEU A 113 -3.01 -11.97 3.15
N LYS A 114 -2.83 -12.09 1.82
CA LYS A 114 -1.52 -11.90 1.18
C LYS A 114 -0.94 -10.49 1.43
N ASP A 115 -1.75 -9.44 1.29
CA ASP A 115 -1.36 -8.07 1.65
C ASP A 115 -1.02 -7.94 3.14
N SER A 116 -1.85 -8.54 3.99
CA SER A 116 -1.68 -8.54 5.45
C SER A 116 -0.40 -9.26 5.88
N LEU A 117 -0.06 -10.38 5.24
CA LEU A 117 1.16 -11.13 5.47
C LEU A 117 2.39 -10.31 5.08
N SER A 118 2.42 -9.72 3.88
CA SER A 118 3.53 -8.87 3.43
C SER A 118 3.72 -7.64 4.33
N SER A 119 2.63 -6.93 4.65
CA SER A 119 2.67 -5.76 5.53
C SER A 119 3.17 -6.12 6.93
N THR A 120 2.69 -7.23 7.50
CA THR A 120 3.09 -7.68 8.83
C THR A 120 4.55 -8.08 8.84
N LEU A 121 5.01 -8.88 7.87
CA LEU A 121 6.40 -9.33 7.80
C LEU A 121 7.38 -8.16 7.60
N ALA A 122 7.06 -7.19 6.75
CA ALA A 122 7.86 -5.97 6.59
C ALA A 122 7.95 -5.17 7.91
N CYS A 123 6.84 -5.02 8.63
CA CYS A 123 6.85 -4.34 9.94
C CYS A 123 7.68 -5.11 10.98
N LEU A 124 7.64 -6.45 10.97
CA LEU A 124 8.47 -7.27 11.85
C LEU A 124 9.96 -7.07 11.57
N LEU A 125 10.37 -7.03 10.30
CA LEU A 125 11.75 -6.73 9.91
C LEU A 125 12.19 -5.36 10.40
N ALA A 126 11.35 -4.32 10.25
CA ALA A 126 11.63 -2.98 10.74
C ALA A 126 11.80 -2.94 12.27
N LEU A 127 10.88 -3.54 13.03
CA LEU A 127 10.95 -3.60 14.48
C LEU A 127 12.20 -4.37 14.96
N HIS A 128 12.51 -5.49 14.29
CA HIS A 128 13.68 -6.31 14.58
C HIS A 128 14.99 -5.57 14.31
N LYS A 129 15.09 -4.85 13.18
CA LYS A 129 16.26 -4.05 12.78
C LYS A 129 16.68 -3.07 13.88
N TRP A 130 15.71 -2.46 14.56
CA TRP A 130 15.93 -1.48 15.62
C TRP A 130 15.79 -2.03 17.04
N ARG A 131 15.51 -3.34 17.19
CA ARG A 131 15.35 -4.04 18.46
C ARG A 131 14.25 -3.44 19.36
N VAL A 132 13.18 -2.91 18.75
CA VAL A 132 12.04 -2.31 19.44
C VAL A 132 10.79 -3.19 19.31
N GLY A 133 9.76 -2.93 20.14
CA GLY A 133 8.45 -3.57 19.97
C GLY A 133 8.41 -5.09 20.15
N GLN A 134 9.24 -5.68 21.02
CA GLN A 134 9.39 -7.14 21.17
C GLN A 134 8.06 -7.90 21.37
N ASP A 135 7.11 -7.33 22.14
CA ASP A 135 5.79 -7.96 22.30
C ASP A 135 4.90 -7.81 21.06
N MET A 136 5.11 -6.75 20.26
CA MET A 136 4.47 -6.58 18.96
C MET A 136 5.00 -7.63 17.98
N VAL A 137 6.31 -7.89 18.02
CA VAL A 137 6.95 -8.95 17.21
C VAL A 137 6.32 -10.31 17.49
N LYS A 138 6.18 -10.69 18.77
CA LYS A 138 5.53 -11.96 19.15
C LYS A 138 4.10 -12.07 18.60
N ARG A 139 3.31 -11.00 18.69
CA ARG A 139 1.93 -10.98 18.16
C ARG A 139 1.89 -11.06 16.64
N GLY A 140 2.80 -10.38 15.94
CA GLY A 140 2.88 -10.44 14.48
C GLY A 140 3.32 -11.81 13.98
N LEU A 141 4.28 -12.46 14.66
CA LEU A 141 4.65 -13.84 14.33
C LEU A 141 3.47 -14.81 14.52
N LYS A 142 2.71 -14.66 15.62
CA LYS A 142 1.48 -15.43 15.83
C LYS A 142 0.45 -15.21 14.73
N PHE A 143 0.29 -13.98 14.25
CA PHE A 143 -0.58 -13.69 13.11
C PHE A 143 -0.10 -14.42 11.83
N ILE A 144 1.21 -14.39 11.54
CA ILE A 144 1.79 -15.08 10.38
C ILE A 144 1.56 -16.59 10.49
N GLU A 145 1.80 -17.19 11.65
CA GLU A 145 1.55 -18.62 11.90
C GLU A 145 0.11 -19.00 11.54
N GLN A 146 -0.86 -18.25 12.07
CA GLN A 146 -2.29 -18.51 11.91
C GLN A 146 -2.80 -18.31 10.47
N ASN A 147 -2.10 -17.50 9.67
CA ASN A 147 -2.54 -17.11 8.32
C ASN A 147 -1.58 -17.55 7.21
N SER A 148 -0.54 -18.32 7.54
CA SER A 148 0.48 -18.81 6.60
C SER A 148 -0.09 -19.56 5.40
N TRP A 149 -1.19 -20.29 5.60
CA TRP A 149 -1.94 -21.00 4.55
C TRP A 149 -2.38 -20.07 3.38
N ALA A 150 -2.55 -18.78 3.64
CA ALA A 150 -3.00 -17.83 2.62
C ALA A 150 -1.89 -17.47 1.62
N ALA A 151 -0.62 -17.77 1.92
CA ALA A 151 0.52 -17.41 1.08
C ALA A 151 0.49 -18.11 -0.29
N ASN A 152 0.09 -19.39 -0.34
CA ASN A 152 -0.03 -20.18 -1.58
C ASN A 152 -1.49 -20.49 -1.99
N ASP A 153 -2.49 -19.96 -1.29
CA ASP A 153 -3.90 -20.13 -1.70
C ASP A 153 -4.23 -19.27 -2.93
N GLU A 154 -4.61 -19.92 -4.03
CA GLU A 154 -5.05 -19.28 -5.28
C GLU A 154 -6.36 -18.49 -5.14
N ARG A 155 -7.16 -18.76 -4.10
CA ARG A 155 -8.42 -18.06 -3.84
C ARG A 155 -8.19 -16.66 -3.24
N GLN A 156 -7.02 -16.42 -2.67
CA GLN A 156 -6.64 -15.12 -2.12
C GLN A 156 -6.28 -14.15 -3.25
N LEU A 157 -6.68 -12.88 -3.10
CA LEU A 157 -6.24 -11.85 -4.04
C LEU A 157 -4.73 -11.66 -3.89
N THR A 158 -4.02 -11.71 -5.01
CA THR A 158 -2.56 -11.58 -5.05
C THR A 158 -2.18 -10.14 -5.37
N PRO A 159 -1.57 -9.40 -4.43
CA PRO A 159 -1.02 -8.07 -4.71
C PRO A 159 0.02 -8.12 -5.84
N ILE A 160 0.15 -7.01 -6.57
CA ILE A 160 1.16 -6.88 -7.63
C ILE A 160 2.53 -7.16 -7.03
N GLY A 161 3.28 -8.09 -7.62
CA GLY A 161 4.62 -8.41 -7.18
C GLY A 161 4.73 -9.33 -5.97
N PHE A 162 3.60 -9.78 -5.38
CA PHE A 162 3.60 -10.62 -4.18
C PHE A 162 4.53 -11.83 -4.30
N ASP A 163 4.48 -12.53 -5.44
CA ASP A 163 5.27 -13.75 -5.69
C ASP A 163 6.79 -13.51 -5.79
N ILE A 164 7.23 -12.26 -5.75
CA ILE A 164 8.65 -11.86 -5.72
C ILE A 164 8.96 -11.20 -4.37
N ILE A 165 8.10 -10.28 -3.95
CA ILE A 165 8.24 -9.49 -2.72
C ILE A 165 8.15 -10.36 -1.47
N PHE A 166 7.07 -11.14 -1.33
CA PHE A 166 6.83 -11.87 -0.09
C PHE A 166 7.88 -12.96 0.16
N PRO A 167 8.27 -13.79 -0.84
CA PRO A 167 9.38 -14.71 -0.66
C PRO A 167 10.71 -14.00 -0.35
N GLY A 168 10.96 -12.83 -0.95
CA GLY A 168 12.14 -12.01 -0.62
C GLY A 168 12.15 -11.52 0.84
N LEU A 169 10.99 -11.09 1.36
CA LEU A 169 10.87 -10.74 2.79
C LEU A 169 11.09 -11.96 3.70
N VAL A 170 10.62 -13.14 3.30
CA VAL A 170 10.83 -14.40 4.04
C VAL A 170 12.32 -14.74 4.10
N GLU A 171 13.01 -14.68 2.96
CA GLU A 171 14.47 -14.86 2.85
C GLU A 171 15.20 -13.89 3.77
N GLN A 172 14.91 -12.58 3.66
CA GLN A 172 15.53 -11.55 4.51
C GLN A 172 15.28 -11.78 6.00
N ALA A 173 14.06 -12.16 6.40
CA ALA A 173 13.75 -12.43 7.80
C ALA A 173 14.56 -13.61 8.35
N ILE A 174 14.72 -14.68 7.56
CA ILE A 174 15.56 -15.83 7.93
C ILE A 174 17.03 -15.40 8.05
N GLU A 175 17.57 -14.65 7.09
CA GLU A 175 18.95 -14.15 7.11
C GLU A 175 19.24 -13.25 8.31
N HIS A 176 18.26 -12.45 8.73
CA HIS A 176 18.36 -11.58 9.90
C HIS A 176 18.08 -12.30 11.24
N GLY A 177 17.91 -13.62 11.22
CA GLY A 177 17.76 -14.45 12.41
C GLY A 177 16.37 -14.40 13.04
N ILE A 178 15.34 -13.99 12.30
CA ILE A 178 13.94 -14.08 12.74
C ILE A 178 13.46 -15.51 12.49
N THR A 179 13.09 -16.23 13.56
CA THR A 179 12.46 -17.55 13.42
C THR A 179 11.01 -17.39 12.99
N LEU A 180 10.75 -17.59 11.70
CA LEU A 180 9.41 -17.54 11.14
C LEU A 180 8.64 -18.84 11.44
N PRO A 181 7.38 -18.76 11.93
CA PRO A 181 6.51 -19.92 12.11
C PRO A 181 5.87 -20.34 10.78
N LEU A 182 6.69 -20.66 9.80
CA LEU A 182 6.28 -21.11 8.48
C LEU A 182 6.74 -22.56 8.26
N ASP A 183 5.92 -23.34 7.57
CA ASP A 183 6.30 -24.69 7.17
C ASP A 183 7.51 -24.63 6.19
N PRO A 184 8.59 -25.39 6.42
CA PRO A 184 9.76 -25.35 5.54
C PRO A 184 9.46 -25.69 4.07
N SER A 185 8.46 -26.54 3.80
CA SER A 185 8.06 -26.86 2.42
C SER A 185 7.37 -25.67 1.74
N LEU A 186 6.54 -24.93 2.48
CA LEU A 186 5.96 -23.67 2.00
C LEU A 186 7.05 -22.63 1.70
N VAL A 187 8.05 -22.49 2.58
CA VAL A 187 9.17 -21.57 2.35
C VAL A 187 9.93 -21.94 1.06
N ASN A 188 10.25 -23.22 0.88
CA ASN A 188 10.94 -23.68 -0.33
C ASN A 188 10.10 -23.46 -1.59
N GLU A 189 8.80 -23.75 -1.55
CA GLU A 189 7.87 -23.52 -2.66
C GLU A 189 7.85 -22.04 -3.08
N LEU A 190 7.72 -21.14 -2.10
CA LEU A 190 7.70 -19.69 -2.32
C LEU A 190 9.00 -19.19 -2.98
N LEU A 191 10.15 -19.67 -2.51
CA LEU A 191 11.46 -19.27 -3.05
C LEU A 191 11.69 -19.83 -4.46
N GLU A 192 11.33 -21.09 -4.71
CA GLU A 192 11.41 -21.70 -6.05
C GLU A 192 10.54 -20.97 -7.08
N GLU A 193 9.32 -20.58 -6.69
CA GLU A 193 8.43 -19.81 -7.56
C GLU A 193 8.95 -18.39 -7.84
N ARG A 194 9.58 -17.74 -6.84
CA ARG A 194 10.24 -16.46 -7.04
C ARG A 194 11.35 -16.57 -8.08
N GLU A 195 12.24 -17.56 -7.97
CA GLU A 195 13.37 -17.72 -8.91
C GLU A 195 12.91 -17.89 -10.36
N LYS A 196 11.77 -18.57 -10.59
CA LYS A 196 11.16 -18.70 -11.94
C LYS A 196 10.70 -17.35 -12.52
N LYS A 197 10.40 -16.36 -11.67
CA LYS A 197 9.84 -15.05 -12.04
C LYS A 197 10.89 -13.94 -12.11
N VAL A 198 11.95 -14.03 -11.31
CA VAL A 198 13.04 -13.02 -11.21
C VAL A 198 13.72 -12.76 -12.57
N GLY A 199 13.78 -13.75 -13.48
CA GLY A 199 14.37 -13.62 -14.81
C GLY A 199 13.55 -12.88 -15.89
N ARG A 200 12.33 -12.40 -15.61
CA ARG A 200 11.36 -11.92 -16.65
C ARG A 200 11.20 -10.39 -16.78
N GLY A 201 12.09 -9.59 -16.21
CA GLY A 201 12.20 -8.15 -16.56
C GLY A 201 11.29 -7.16 -15.81
N HIS A 202 10.68 -7.55 -14.69
CA HIS A 202 9.82 -6.66 -13.86
C HIS A 202 10.62 -5.78 -12.88
N ILE A 203 11.69 -5.13 -13.35
CA ILE A 203 12.72 -4.53 -12.48
C ILE A 203 12.29 -3.20 -11.84
N GLY A 204 11.12 -2.61 -12.18
CA GLY A 204 10.79 -1.24 -11.73
C GLY A 204 10.03 -1.13 -10.39
N TYR A 205 9.03 -1.99 -10.17
CA TYR A 205 8.01 -1.82 -9.11
C TYR A 205 8.15 -2.79 -7.93
N VAL A 206 9.10 -3.72 -8.01
CA VAL A 206 9.32 -4.77 -6.99
C VAL A 206 10.80 -4.85 -6.62
N LEU A 207 11.51 -3.72 -6.71
CA LEU A 207 12.96 -3.66 -6.50
C LEU A 207 13.37 -4.20 -5.15
N GLU A 208 12.55 -3.94 -4.14
CA GLU A 208 12.74 -4.38 -2.77
C GLU A 208 12.62 -5.91 -2.59
N GLY A 209 12.10 -6.61 -3.59
CA GLY A 209 12.05 -8.07 -3.63
C GLY A 209 13.29 -8.74 -4.22
N PHE A 210 14.34 -8.00 -4.59
CA PHE A 210 15.58 -8.54 -5.19
C PHE A 210 16.83 -8.21 -4.35
N ASP A 211 17.70 -9.19 -4.12
CA ASP A 211 18.95 -9.03 -3.34
C ASP A 211 20.25 -9.05 -4.18
N GLY A 212 20.15 -9.09 -5.52
CA GLY A 212 21.33 -9.18 -6.40
C GLY A 212 21.98 -7.83 -6.78
N GLU A 213 23.28 -7.65 -6.49
CA GLU A 213 24.08 -6.47 -6.87
C GLU A 213 24.00 -6.11 -8.37
N SER A 214 23.90 -7.11 -9.25
CA SER A 214 23.80 -6.91 -10.70
C SER A 214 22.54 -6.16 -11.12
N ASN A 215 21.45 -6.29 -10.36
CA ASN A 215 20.16 -5.71 -10.69
C ASN A 215 20.11 -4.21 -10.38
N TRP A 216 20.86 -3.76 -9.37
CA TRP A 216 20.83 -2.36 -8.94
C TRP A 216 21.43 -1.40 -9.97
N LYS A 217 22.50 -1.80 -10.67
CA LYS A 217 23.10 -0.94 -11.72
C LYS A 217 22.12 -0.64 -12.86
N ASP A 218 21.35 -1.63 -13.30
CA ASP A 218 20.35 -1.44 -14.34
C ASP A 218 19.06 -0.82 -13.81
N ALA A 219 18.68 -1.12 -12.57
CA ALA A 219 17.59 -0.45 -11.89
C ALA A 219 17.81 1.06 -11.83
N MET A 220 18.98 1.52 -11.37
CA MET A 220 19.28 2.96 -11.22
C MET A 220 19.15 3.75 -12.54
N LYS A 221 19.32 3.11 -13.71
CA LYS A 221 19.09 3.76 -15.01
C LYS A 221 17.61 4.10 -15.28
N ARG A 222 16.69 3.49 -14.54
CA ARG A 222 15.23 3.62 -14.66
C ARG A 222 14.63 4.52 -13.57
N GLN A 223 15.45 5.22 -12.79
CA GLN A 223 14.96 6.17 -11.79
C GLN A 223 14.16 7.29 -12.48
N ASN A 224 12.99 7.59 -11.92
CA ASN A 224 12.16 8.68 -12.41
C ASN A 224 12.82 10.05 -12.15
N GLN A 225 12.38 11.07 -12.89
CA GLN A 225 12.87 12.44 -12.70
C GLN A 225 12.61 12.98 -11.28
N ASN A 226 11.54 12.53 -10.62
CA ASN A 226 11.22 12.89 -9.24
C ASN A 226 12.04 12.10 -8.19
N GLY A 227 12.99 11.26 -8.60
CA GLY A 227 13.84 10.45 -7.73
C GLY A 227 13.29 9.08 -7.33
N SER A 228 12.03 8.80 -7.62
CA SER A 228 11.39 7.52 -7.29
C SER A 228 11.75 6.38 -8.25
N PHE A 229 11.51 5.15 -7.80
CA PHE A 229 11.37 3.99 -8.67
C PHE A 229 9.88 3.66 -8.81
N ALA A 230 9.36 3.80 -10.03
CA ALA A 230 7.96 3.53 -10.38
C ALA A 230 6.93 4.22 -9.45
N ASN A 231 7.28 5.37 -8.86
CA ASN A 231 6.47 6.08 -7.86
C ASN A 231 6.12 5.24 -6.61
N SER A 232 6.87 4.16 -6.34
CA SER A 232 6.73 3.31 -5.16
C SER A 232 7.71 3.76 -4.05
N PRO A 233 7.21 4.11 -2.85
CA PRO A 233 8.07 4.40 -1.72
C PRO A 233 8.89 3.19 -1.24
N SER A 234 8.33 1.97 -1.22
CA SER A 234 9.09 0.75 -0.85
C SER A 234 10.29 0.50 -1.78
N SER A 235 10.08 0.48 -3.10
CA SER A 235 11.14 0.29 -4.09
C SER A 235 12.19 1.41 -4.00
N THR A 236 11.76 2.65 -3.72
CA THR A 236 12.69 3.79 -3.57
C THR A 236 13.49 3.73 -2.27
N ALA A 237 12.88 3.27 -1.17
CA ALA A 237 13.56 3.05 0.09
C ALA A 237 14.57 1.91 0.00
N ALA A 238 14.26 0.83 -0.71
CA ALA A 238 15.23 -0.23 -1.01
C ALA A 238 16.43 0.32 -1.80
N ALA A 239 16.20 1.09 -2.87
CA ALA A 239 17.28 1.72 -3.62
C ALA A 239 18.16 2.65 -2.74
N LEU A 240 17.54 3.40 -1.83
CA LEU A 240 18.24 4.24 -0.87
C LEU A 240 19.08 3.42 0.12
N LEU A 241 18.54 2.29 0.61
CA LEU A 241 19.25 1.37 1.50
C LEU A 241 20.52 0.80 0.85
N HIS A 242 20.48 0.51 -0.45
CA HIS A 242 21.62 -0.04 -1.19
C HIS A 242 22.66 1.01 -1.58
N ASN A 243 22.25 2.14 -2.16
CA ASN A 243 23.17 3.08 -2.81
C ASN A 243 23.30 4.44 -2.11
N TYR A 244 22.46 4.72 -1.12
CA TYR A 244 22.36 6.03 -0.46
C TYR A 244 22.20 7.20 -1.47
N ASP A 245 21.39 6.99 -2.51
CA ASP A 245 21.14 7.97 -3.56
C ASP A 245 20.35 9.19 -3.04
N ILE A 246 20.82 10.38 -3.40
CA ILE A 246 20.26 11.64 -2.89
C ILE A 246 18.84 11.88 -3.42
N LYS A 247 18.56 11.54 -4.68
CA LYS A 247 17.22 11.76 -5.26
C LYS A 247 16.19 10.83 -4.65
N CYS A 248 16.57 9.58 -4.32
CA CYS A 248 15.71 8.67 -3.57
C CYS A 248 15.33 9.27 -2.21
N HIS A 249 16.32 9.81 -1.49
CA HIS A 249 16.08 10.47 -0.20
C HIS A 249 15.16 11.69 -0.34
N GLU A 250 15.42 12.57 -1.31
CA GLU A 250 14.59 13.75 -1.58
C GLU A 250 13.13 13.38 -1.90
N TYR A 251 12.91 12.32 -2.69
CA TYR A 251 11.58 11.81 -2.97
C TYR A 251 10.86 11.36 -1.69
N LEU A 252 11.49 10.52 -0.87
CA LEU A 252 10.88 9.97 0.35
C LEU A 252 10.59 11.08 1.39
N ASP A 253 11.54 12.00 1.58
CA ASP A 253 11.37 13.15 2.47
C ASP A 253 10.21 14.05 2.00
N SER A 254 10.05 14.24 0.69
CA SER A 254 8.93 15.01 0.14
C SER A 254 7.56 14.42 0.49
N ILE A 255 7.46 13.08 0.57
CA ILE A 255 6.21 12.39 0.92
C ILE A 255 5.94 12.51 2.41
N LEU A 256 6.96 12.31 3.24
CA LEU A 256 6.81 12.40 4.70
C LEU A 256 6.41 13.82 5.13
N ARG A 257 6.87 14.87 4.44
CA ARG A 257 6.39 16.24 4.67
C ARG A 257 4.89 16.42 4.40
N LEU A 258 4.26 15.55 3.60
CA LEU A 258 2.84 15.59 3.29
C LEU A 258 1.99 14.76 4.26
N ASN A 259 2.55 13.68 4.81
CA ASN A 259 1.81 12.68 5.58
C ASN A 259 2.47 12.34 6.94
N TYR A 260 3.29 13.27 7.44
CA TYR A 260 3.99 13.37 8.73
C TYR A 260 4.82 12.16 9.18
N ASN A 261 4.24 10.98 9.28
CA ASN A 261 4.86 9.80 9.90
C ASN A 261 4.66 8.49 9.14
N ALA A 262 3.97 8.51 7.99
CA ALA A 262 3.79 7.33 7.16
C ALA A 262 3.65 7.68 5.68
N VAL A 263 3.87 6.69 4.81
CA VAL A 263 3.81 6.88 3.35
C VAL A 263 2.72 6.03 2.71
N PRO A 264 2.14 6.44 1.57
CA PRO A 264 1.24 5.59 0.79
C PRO A 264 2.01 4.50 0.03
N ALA A 265 1.29 3.60 -0.63
CA ALA A 265 1.89 2.61 -1.54
C ALA A 265 2.37 3.19 -2.88
N VAL A 266 1.86 4.37 -3.26
CA VAL A 266 2.23 5.05 -4.51
C VAL A 266 2.08 6.56 -4.35
N TYR A 267 3.05 7.31 -4.85
CA TYR A 267 3.00 8.78 -4.89
C TYR A 267 3.92 9.36 -5.99
N PRO A 268 3.50 10.40 -6.74
CA PRO A 268 2.22 11.09 -6.69
C PRO A 268 1.08 10.32 -7.38
N VAL A 269 -0.16 10.61 -7.01
CA VAL A 269 -1.38 9.98 -7.55
C VAL A 269 -2.32 10.97 -8.26
N THR A 270 -1.91 12.22 -8.41
CA THR A 270 -2.68 13.33 -8.96
C THR A 270 -3.42 12.98 -10.25
N ILE A 271 -2.67 12.56 -11.29
CA ILE A 271 -3.24 12.26 -12.61
C ILE A 271 -4.26 11.13 -12.51
N TYR A 272 -3.94 10.05 -11.79
CA TYR A 272 -4.84 8.92 -11.61
C TYR A 272 -6.13 9.33 -10.88
N ASN A 273 -5.99 10.06 -9.77
CA ASN A 273 -7.13 10.52 -8.97
C ASN A 273 -8.02 11.48 -9.77
N ASN A 274 -7.43 12.37 -10.55
CA ASN A 274 -8.13 13.30 -11.44
C ASN A 274 -8.94 12.56 -12.50
N LEU A 275 -8.30 11.65 -13.24
CA LEU A 275 -8.99 10.86 -14.27
C LEU A 275 -10.10 10.00 -13.67
N ARG A 276 -9.86 9.34 -12.53
CA ARG A 276 -10.88 8.56 -11.82
C ARG A 276 -12.04 9.43 -11.33
N MET A 277 -11.76 10.61 -10.82
CA MET A 277 -12.80 11.52 -10.35
C MET A 277 -13.68 11.97 -11.53
N ILE A 278 -13.07 12.39 -12.65
CA ILE A 278 -13.80 12.81 -13.85
C ILE A 278 -14.65 11.65 -14.40
N ASP A 279 -14.07 10.46 -14.55
CA ASP A 279 -14.77 9.25 -15.01
C ASP A 279 -15.98 8.91 -14.14
N ASN A 280 -15.82 8.96 -12.81
CA ASN A 280 -16.94 8.73 -11.89
C ASN A 280 -18.04 9.81 -12.01
N LEU A 281 -17.67 11.08 -12.16
CA LEU A 281 -18.64 12.17 -12.33
C LEU A 281 -19.45 12.00 -13.64
N GLN A 282 -18.79 11.57 -14.71
CA GLN A 282 -19.42 11.28 -16.01
C GLN A 282 -20.35 10.06 -15.93
N GLN A 283 -19.90 8.97 -15.30
CA GLN A 283 -20.74 7.78 -15.12
C GLN A 283 -21.99 8.06 -14.27
N LEU A 284 -21.90 8.99 -13.33
CA LEU A 284 -23.02 9.44 -12.50
C LEU A 284 -23.90 10.51 -13.17
N GLY A 285 -23.51 11.02 -14.35
CA GLY A 285 -24.26 12.04 -15.10
C GLY A 285 -24.32 13.41 -14.42
N ILE A 286 -23.34 13.73 -13.57
CA ILE A 286 -23.28 14.97 -12.78
C ILE A 286 -22.09 15.87 -13.15
N GLU A 287 -21.33 15.52 -14.18
CA GLU A 287 -20.14 16.24 -14.64
C GLU A 287 -20.43 17.71 -14.97
N ARG A 288 -21.64 18.01 -15.47
CA ARG A 288 -22.07 19.38 -15.80
C ARG A 288 -22.08 20.32 -14.61
N LEU A 289 -22.22 19.79 -13.39
CA LEU A 289 -22.20 20.58 -12.16
C LEU A 289 -20.78 21.01 -11.75
N PHE A 290 -19.76 20.40 -12.36
CA PHE A 290 -18.35 20.59 -12.00
C PHE A 290 -17.49 20.97 -13.21
N LYS A 291 -18.10 21.54 -14.25
CA LYS A 291 -17.44 21.81 -15.53
C LYS A 291 -16.18 22.66 -15.36
N ASP A 292 -16.27 23.75 -14.59
CA ASP A 292 -15.14 24.65 -14.34
C ASP A 292 -13.99 23.93 -13.61
N GLN A 293 -14.31 23.05 -12.66
CA GLN A 293 -13.31 22.26 -11.94
C GLN A 293 -12.67 21.19 -12.83
N ILE A 294 -13.43 20.60 -13.75
CA ILE A 294 -12.92 19.62 -14.71
C ILE A 294 -11.99 20.28 -15.72
N GLU A 295 -12.26 21.52 -16.15
CA GLU A 295 -11.41 22.26 -17.10
C GLU A 295 -10.07 22.72 -16.50
N ILE A 296 -9.97 22.82 -15.17
CA ILE A 296 -8.76 23.26 -14.44
C ILE A 296 -7.80 22.09 -14.15
N VAL A 297 -8.30 20.85 -14.19
CA VAL A 297 -7.59 19.60 -13.88
C VAL A 297 -6.92 19.01 -15.11
#